data_AF-A0A1I8PWR2-F1
#
_entry.id   AF-A0A1I8PWR2-F1
#
_cell.length_a   1.000
_cell.length_b   1.000
_cell.length_c   1.000
_cell.angle_alpha   90.00
_cell.angle_beta   90.00
_cell.angle_gamma   90.00
#
_symmetry.space_group_name_H-M   'P 1'
#
loop_
_entity.id
_entity.type
_entity.pdbx_description
1 polymer ?
#
loop_
_entity_poly.entity_id
_entity_poly.type
_entity_poly.pdbx_seq_one_letter_code
_entity_poly.pdbx_strand_id
1 'polypeptide(L)'
;MLPKTPKSTFWKFVKGSAKTLFVIEAVCFAASYAVYYRMNTNREFRHYINENYPFVLDYYYKVGEAIGNSNLREIDSTIWRAQQKKDN
;
A
#
# COMPACT_ATOMS: atom_id res chain seq x y z
N MET A 1 -54.22 14.10 -10.03
CA MET A 1 -53.40 13.08 -9.34
C MET A 1 -52.06 13.01 -10.04
N LEU A 2 -50.95 13.36 -9.38
CA LEU A 2 -49.63 13.38 -10.03
C LEU A 2 -49.14 11.94 -10.32
N PRO A 3 -48.77 11.61 -11.57
CA PRO A 3 -48.31 10.27 -11.90
C PRO A 3 -46.96 9.99 -11.24
N LYS A 4 -46.91 8.98 -10.37
CA LYS A 4 -45.66 8.48 -9.79
C LYS A 4 -44.89 7.76 -10.89
N THR A 5 -43.89 8.42 -11.48
CA THR A 5 -42.97 7.76 -12.40
C THR A 5 -42.11 6.76 -11.64
N PRO A 6 -41.89 5.54 -12.17
CA PRO A 6 -41.09 4.53 -11.50
C PRO A 6 -39.64 5.03 -11.43
N LYS A 7 -39.09 5.16 -10.21
CA LYS A 7 -37.66 5.47 -10.02
C LYS A 7 -36.83 4.44 -10.78
N SER A 8 -36.07 4.93 -11.77
CA SER A 8 -35.26 4.12 -12.68
C SER A 8 -34.40 3.11 -11.93
N THR A 9 -34.53 1.83 -12.29
CA THR A 9 -33.75 0.71 -11.77
C THR A 9 -32.24 0.96 -11.88
N PHE A 10 -31.79 1.71 -12.90
CA PHE A 10 -30.41 2.13 -13.09
C PHE A 10 -29.86 2.96 -11.92
N TRP A 11 -30.66 3.88 -11.36
CA TRP A 11 -30.25 4.69 -10.19
C TRP A 11 -30.08 3.87 -8.91
N LYS A 12 -30.75 2.71 -8.78
CA LYS A 12 -30.53 1.78 -7.68
C LYS A 12 -29.19 1.05 -7.82
N PHE A 13 -28.84 0.62 -9.03
CA PHE A 13 -27.55 -0.01 -9.31
C PHE A 13 -26.38 0.95 -9.14
N VAL A 14 -26.49 2.18 -9.67
CA VAL A 14 -25.44 3.22 -9.51
C VAL A 14 -25.22 3.60 -8.04
N LYS A 15 -26.29 3.71 -7.24
CA LYS A 15 -26.17 3.96 -5.80
C LYS A 15 -25.56 2.78 -5.05
N GLY A 16 -25.75 1.55 -5.52
CA GLY A 16 -25.12 0.35 -4.98
C GLY A 16 -23.62 0.29 -5.32
N SER A 17 -23.27 0.47 -6.59
CA SER A 17 -21.89 0.42 -7.07
C SER A 17 -21.02 1.53 -6.49
N ALA A 18 -21.55 2.74 -6.33
CA ALA A 18 -20.82 3.83 -5.68
C ALA A 18 -20.39 3.47 -4.25
N LYS A 19 -21.29 2.88 -3.45
CA LYS A 19 -20.96 2.45 -2.08
C LYS A 19 -19.89 1.35 -2.08
N THR A 20 -20.00 0.39 -3.00
CA THR A 20 -19.01 -0.68 -3.14
C THR A 20 -17.62 -0.12 -3.50
N LEU A 21 -17.54 0.86 -4.40
CA LEU A 21 -16.27 1.51 -4.74
C LEU A 21 -15.64 2.20 -3.53
N PHE A 22 -16.42 2.92 -2.71
CA PHE A 22 -15.89 3.53 -1.48
C PHE A 22 -15.37 2.48 -0.47
N VAL A 23 -16.07 1.35 -0.34
CA VAL A 23 -15.61 0.25 0.54
C VAL A 23 -14.31 -0.36 0.01
N ILE A 24 -14.22 -0.61 -1.30
CA ILE A 24 -13.01 -1.13 -1.93
C ILE A 24 -11.84 -0.16 -1.71
N GLU A 25 -12.04 1.13 -1.99
CA GLU A 25 -11.01 2.16 -1.80
C GLU A 25 -10.53 2.21 -0.35
N ALA A 26 -11.47 2.17 0.61
CA ALA A 26 -11.13 2.17 2.03
C ALA A 26 -10.32 0.93 2.44
N VAL A 27 -10.67 -0.25 1.92
CA VAL A 27 -9.93 -1.49 2.18
C VAL A 27 -8.53 -1.45 1.55
N CYS A 28 -8.42 -0.99 0.30
CA CYS A 28 -7.13 -0.83 -0.38
C CYS A 28 -6.24 0.18 0.35
N PHE A 29 -6.79 1.30 0.79
CA PHE A 29 -6.08 2.29 1.58
C PHE A 29 -5.61 1.71 2.92
N ALA A 30 -6.49 1.03 3.66
CA ALA A 30 -6.13 0.37 4.92
C ALA A 30 -5.03 -0.69 4.74
N ALA A 31 -5.11 -1.50 3.68
CA ALA A 31 -4.08 -2.49 3.35
C ALA A 31 -2.73 -1.84 3.03
N SER A 32 -2.72 -0.79 2.20
CA SER A 32 -1.50 -0.04 1.87
C SER A 32 -0.86 0.57 3.12
N TYR A 33 -1.66 1.16 4.02
CA TYR A 33 -1.17 1.71 5.28
C TYR A 33 -0.63 0.61 6.21
N ALA A 34 -1.29 -0.55 6.29
CA ALA A 34 -0.79 -1.67 7.08
C ALA A 34 0.58 -2.16 6.58
N VAL A 35 0.78 -2.24 5.25
CA VAL A 35 2.08 -2.58 4.65
C VAL A 35 3.12 -1.51 4.98
N TYR A 36 2.79 -0.24 4.81
CA TYR A 36 3.67 0.88 5.14
C TYR A 36 4.07 0.86 6.62
N TYR A 37 3.10 0.69 7.53
CA TYR A 37 3.34 0.60 8.96
C TYR A 37 4.26 -0.58 9.29
N ARG A 38 3.98 -1.76 8.72
CA ARG A 38 4.79 -2.96 8.94
C ARG A 38 6.22 -2.82 8.41
N MET A 39 6.43 -2.15 7.28
CA MET A 39 7.76 -1.83 6.76
C MET A 39 8.52 -0.89 7.70
N ASN A 40 7.87 0.12 8.26
CA ASN A 40 8.52 1.03 9.21
C ASN A 40 8.89 0.33 10.53
N THR A 41 8.02 -0.53 11.06
CA THR A 41 8.23 -1.19 12.36
C THR A 41 9.19 -2.40 12.27
N ASN A 42 9.18 -3.16 11.18
CA ASN A 42 9.91 -4.42 11.08
C ASN A 42 10.87 -4.44 9.88
N ARG A 43 12.18 -4.53 10.17
CA ARG A 43 13.24 -4.62 9.16
C ARG A 43 13.28 -5.96 8.44
N GLU A 44 12.95 -7.07 9.10
CA GLU A 44 12.90 -8.40 8.46
C GLU A 44 11.79 -8.45 7.41
N PHE A 45 10.68 -7.75 7.66
CA PHE A 45 9.62 -7.60 6.66
C PHE A 45 10.09 -6.79 5.45
N ARG A 46 10.90 -5.74 5.66
CA ARG A 46 11.56 -5.01 4.56
C ARG A 46 12.52 -5.90 3.77
N HIS A 47 13.27 -6.77 4.43
CA HIS A 47 14.14 -7.75 3.76
C HIS A 47 13.33 -8.75 2.93
N TYR A 48 12.25 -9.30 3.48
CA TYR A 48 11.35 -10.19 2.74
C TYR A 48 10.77 -9.50 1.49
N ILE A 49 10.34 -8.23 1.60
CA ILE A 49 9.87 -7.47 0.44
C ILE A 49 11.01 -7.20 -0.54
N ASN A 50 12.24 -6.95 -0.08
CA ASN A 50 13.39 -6.80 -0.97
C ASN A 50 13.60 -8.05 -1.85
N GLU A 51 13.44 -9.25 -1.27
CA GLU A 51 13.62 -10.52 -1.97
C GLU A 51 12.45 -10.87 -2.90
N ASN A 52 11.21 -10.62 -2.48
CA ASN A 52 10.01 -11.06 -3.21
C ASN A 52 9.43 -9.98 -4.13
N TYR A 53 9.49 -8.71 -3.70
CA TYR A 53 8.83 -7.57 -4.34
C TYR A 53 9.73 -6.31 -4.33
N PRO A 54 10.90 -6.34 -4.99
CA PRO A 54 11.87 -5.24 -4.94
C PRO A 54 11.31 -3.90 -5.44
N PHE A 55 10.34 -3.93 -6.36
CA PHE A 55 9.68 -2.72 -6.87
C PHE A 55 8.87 -1.97 -5.79
N VAL A 56 8.23 -2.71 -4.87
CA VAL A 56 7.44 -2.10 -3.78
C VAL A 56 8.36 -1.38 -2.82
N LEU A 57 9.50 -2.00 -2.52
CA LEU A 57 10.51 -1.43 -1.63
C LEU A 57 11.14 -0.17 -2.23
N ASP A 58 11.45 -0.16 -3.54
CA ASP A 58 11.98 1.04 -4.21
C ASP A 58 10.97 2.19 -4.19
N TYR A 59 9.68 1.91 -4.40
CA TYR A 59 8.64 2.94 -4.28
C TYR A 59 8.54 3.48 -2.84
N TYR A 60 8.59 2.60 -1.84
CA TYR A 60 8.60 3.00 -0.44
C TYR A 60 9.79 3.93 -0.11
N TYR A 61 11.00 3.62 -0.60
CA TYR A 61 12.15 4.51 -0.42
C TYR A 61 11.98 5.84 -1.16
N LYS A 62 11.50 5.83 -2.41
CA LYS A 62 11.23 7.07 -3.17
C LYS A 62 10.23 7.97 -2.46
N VAL A 63 9.18 7.40 -1.88
CA VAL A 63 8.21 8.14 -1.07
C VAL A 63 8.87 8.71 0.18
N GLY A 64 9.70 7.92 0.87
CA GLY A 64 10.48 8.38 2.03
C GLY A 64 11.45 9.51 1.69
N GLU A 65 12.15 9.42 0.56
CA GLU A 65 13.06 10.44 0.02
C GLU A 65 12.30 11.73 -0.30
N ALA A 66 11.12 11.63 -0.92
CA ALA A 66 10.25 12.78 -1.20
C ALA A 66 9.74 13.48 0.08
N ILE A 67 9.59 12.73 1.18
CA ILE A 67 9.18 13.26 2.49
C ILE A 67 10.39 13.73 3.32
N GLY A 68 11.62 13.48 2.86
CA GLY A 68 12.87 13.99 3.46
C GLY A 68 13.68 12.97 4.29
N ASN A 69 13.36 11.67 4.21
CA ASN A 69 14.11 10.61 4.88
C ASN A 69 14.88 9.76 3.86
N SER A 70 16.09 10.20 3.49
CA SER A 70 16.90 9.57 2.42
C SER A 70 17.83 8.45 2.88
N ASN A 71 18.06 8.30 4.18
CA ASN A 71 19.13 7.42 4.68
C ASN A 71 18.69 5.96 4.86
N LEU A 72 17.37 5.68 4.83
CA LEU A 72 16.83 4.36 5.16
C LEU A 72 17.31 3.27 4.18
N ARG A 73 17.39 3.60 2.90
CA ARG A 73 17.83 2.70 1.83
C ARG A 73 19.28 2.26 2.01
N GLU A 74 20.16 3.21 2.33
CA GLU A 74 21.58 2.95 2.51
C GLU A 74 21.84 2.10 3.77
N ILE A 75 21.14 2.41 4.87
CA ILE A 75 21.20 1.65 6.12
C ILE A 75 20.79 0.20 5.89
N ASP A 76 19.64 -0.04 5.26
CA ASP A 76 19.15 -1.39 4.98
C ASP A 76 20.13 -2.16 4.07
N SER A 77 20.63 -1.52 3.00
CA SER A 77 21.58 -2.15 2.08
C SER A 77 22.88 -2.56 2.77
N THR A 78 23.37 -1.76 3.72
CA THR A 78 24.60 -2.03 4.46
C THR A 78 24.41 -3.21 5.40
N ILE A 79 23.27 -3.26 6.10
CA ILE A 79 22.93 -4.36 7.02
C ILE A 79 22.80 -5.67 6.25
N TRP A 80 22.07 -5.67 5.13
CA TRP A 80 21.84 -6.88 4.34
C TRP A 80 23.14 -7.40 3.69
N ARG A 81 23.99 -6.50 3.19
CA ARG A 81 25.34 -6.88 2.72
C ARG A 81 26.20 -7.47 3.84
N ALA A 82 26.13 -6.91 5.04
CA ALA A 82 26.87 -7.43 6.20
C ALA A 82 26.35 -8.79 6.66
N GLN A 83 25.04 -9.05 6.58
CA GLN A 83 24.43 -10.35 6.85
C GLN A 83 24.86 -11.39 5.81
N GLN A 84 24.79 -11.07 4.51
CA GLN A 84 25.24 -12.00 3.47
C GLN A 84 26.73 -12.35 3.57
N LYS A 85 27.57 -11.42 4.04
CA LYS A 85 29.00 -11.70 4.27
C LYS A 85 29.26 -12.59 5.51
N LYS A 86 28.33 -12.64 6.46
CA LYS A 86 28.44 -13.53 7.64
C LYS A 86 27.99 -14.95 7.35
N ASP A 87 27.04 -15.12 6.43
CA ASP A 87 26.46 -16.42 6.08
C ASP A 87 27.27 -17.17 5.00
N ASN A 88 28.34 -16.56 4.48
CA ASN A 88 29.18 -17.05 3.38
C ASN A 88 30.63 -17.24 3.84
#